data_AF-A0AAW2T3N9-F1
#
_entry.id   AF-A0AAW2T3N9-F1
#
_cell.length_a   1.000
_cell.length_b   1.000
_cell.length_c   1.000
_cell.angle_alpha   90.00
_cell.angle_beta   90.00
_cell.angle_gamma   90.00
#
_symmetry.space_group_name_H-M   'P 1'
#
loop_
_entity.id
_entity.type
_entity.pdbx_description
1 polymer ?
#
loop_
_entity_poly.entity_id
_entity_poly.type
_entity_poly.pdbx_seq_one_letter_code
_entity_poly.pdbx_strand_id
1 'polypeptide(L)'
;MLISREKTRKILNEDEMITMMKELGFRVIVATAEEARNVNKFANTVNSCSVLVGAHGAGLTNELFLPAGAVMVQVEPLGLEWAAANYYGNPAPTMHLHYLRYKIEPEESSLVELYGRHHSVITDPESVYAKGYREVKAMYLDQQDVRVNIVRFRKTMLQALKLVKNAPLTR
;
A
#
# COMPACT_ATOMS: atom_id res chain seq x y z
N MET A 1 10.07 5.30 -1.58
CA MET A 1 10.28 3.85 -1.78
C MET A 1 8.96 3.20 -2.09
N LEU A 2 8.95 2.24 -3.01
CA LEU A 2 7.86 1.32 -3.28
C LEU A 2 8.30 -0.06 -2.79
N ILE A 3 7.56 -0.68 -1.87
CA ILE A 3 7.81 -2.06 -1.47
C ILE A 3 7.03 -2.99 -2.40
N SER A 4 7.77 -3.65 -3.28
CA SER A 4 7.26 -4.63 -4.23
C SER A 4 6.97 -5.95 -3.53
N ARG A 5 5.89 -6.60 -3.96
CA ARG A 5 5.42 -7.86 -3.40
C ARG A 5 5.22 -8.86 -4.52
N GLU A 6 5.85 -10.03 -4.41
CA GLU A 6 5.97 -10.98 -5.52
C GLU A 6 5.08 -12.23 -5.39
N LYS A 7 4.52 -12.50 -4.20
CA LYS A 7 3.84 -13.77 -3.90
C LYS A 7 2.31 -13.68 -3.88
N THR A 8 1.76 -12.72 -3.14
CA THR A 8 0.31 -12.50 -3.02
C THR A 8 0.03 -11.01 -2.99
N ARG A 9 -1.16 -10.52 -3.33
CA ARG A 9 -1.46 -9.07 -3.34
C ARG A 9 -0.42 -8.28 -4.11
N LYS A 10 -0.01 -8.84 -5.24
CA LYS A 10 0.93 -8.22 -6.17
C LYS A 10 0.25 -7.02 -6.81
N ILE A 11 1.03 -6.00 -7.10
CA ILE A 11 0.61 -4.90 -7.97
C ILE A 11 0.95 -5.32 -9.40
N LEU A 12 -0.07 -5.65 -10.18
CA LEU A 12 0.10 -6.25 -11.52
C LEU A 12 0.65 -5.27 -12.55
N ASN A 13 0.47 -3.96 -12.34
CA ASN A 13 0.98 -2.89 -13.18
C ASN A 13 1.94 -1.96 -12.43
N GLU A 14 2.86 -2.56 -11.66
CA GLU A 14 3.84 -1.82 -10.87
C GLU A 14 4.71 -0.87 -11.73
N ASP A 15 5.11 -1.29 -12.93
CA ASP A 15 5.90 -0.47 -13.85
C ASP A 15 5.16 0.81 -14.30
N GLU A 16 3.84 0.73 -14.51
CA GLU A 16 3.01 1.89 -14.83
C GLU A 16 2.95 2.86 -13.63
N MET A 17 2.84 2.33 -12.41
CA MET A 17 2.90 3.14 -11.19
C MET A 17 4.26 3.83 -11.02
N ILE A 18 5.35 3.09 -11.22
CA ILE A 18 6.71 3.63 -11.14
C ILE A 18 6.91 4.74 -12.16
N THR A 19 6.48 4.52 -13.40
CA THR A 19 6.56 5.52 -14.48
C THR A 19 5.80 6.78 -14.10
N MET A 20 4.55 6.66 -13.66
CA MET A 20 3.74 7.80 -13.23
C MET A 20 4.37 8.55 -12.03
N MET A 21 4.92 7.84 -11.04
CA MET A 21 5.61 8.48 -9.92
C MET A 21 6.86 9.25 -10.38
N LYS A 22 7.63 8.71 -11.32
CA LYS A 22 8.79 9.42 -11.91
C LYS A 22 8.36 10.67 -12.67
N GLU A 23 7.27 10.61 -13.44
CA GLU A 23 6.71 11.78 -14.13
C GLU A 23 6.26 12.90 -13.17
N LEU A 24 5.82 12.53 -11.96
CA LEU A 24 5.50 13.49 -10.89
C LEU A 24 6.74 14.09 -10.21
N GLY A 25 7.95 13.63 -10.58
CA GLY A 25 9.23 14.11 -10.03
C GLY A 25 9.75 13.30 -8.84
N PHE A 26 9.17 12.14 -8.51
CA PHE A 26 9.71 11.28 -7.46
C PHE A 26 10.95 10.52 -7.95
N ARG A 27 12.00 10.47 -7.12
CA ARG A 27 13.03 9.43 -7.24
C ARG A 27 12.51 8.14 -6.62
N VAL A 28 12.21 7.15 -7.45
CA VAL A 28 11.63 5.87 -7.01
C VAL A 28 12.73 4.86 -6.71
N ILE A 29 12.72 4.33 -5.48
CA ILE A 29 13.48 3.14 -5.06
C ILE A 29 12.45 2.01 -4.92
N VAL A 30 12.65 0.92 -5.64
CA VAL A 30 11.83 -0.30 -5.50
C VAL A 30 12.57 -1.24 -4.55
N ALA A 31 11.84 -1.83 -3.62
CA ALA A 31 12.35 -2.73 -2.60
C ALA A 31 11.63 -4.08 -2.66
N THR A 32 12.34 -5.19 -2.80
CA THR A 32 11.76 -6.54 -2.72
C THR A 32 11.87 -7.15 -1.33
N ALA A 33 11.23 -8.30 -1.12
CA ALA A 33 11.36 -9.07 0.12
C ALA A 33 12.81 -9.52 0.39
N GLU A 34 13.62 -9.71 -0.66
CA GLU A 34 15.03 -10.07 -0.52
C GLU A 34 15.86 -8.91 0.03
N GLU A 35 15.65 -7.70 -0.47
CA GLU A 35 16.35 -6.50 -0.02
C GLU A 35 16.00 -6.13 1.43
N ALA A 36 14.79 -6.49 1.87
CA ALA A 36 14.35 -6.32 3.26
C ALA A 36 15.00 -7.31 4.26
N ARG A 37 15.75 -8.33 3.81
CA ARG A 37 16.39 -9.33 4.70
C ARG A 37 17.50 -8.72 5.56
N ASN A 38 18.19 -7.70 5.08
CA ASN A 38 19.18 -6.98 5.88
C ASN A 38 18.52 -5.75 6.52
N VAL A 39 18.00 -5.95 7.73
CA VAL A 39 17.21 -4.93 8.45
C VAL A 39 17.96 -3.61 8.58
N ASN A 40 19.26 -3.61 8.93
CA ASN A 40 20.02 -2.37 9.12
C ASN A 40 20.15 -1.57 7.82
N LYS A 41 20.51 -2.25 6.72
CA LYS A 41 20.61 -1.61 5.40
C LYS A 41 19.24 -1.12 4.93
N PHE A 42 18.21 -1.93 5.15
CA PHE A 42 16.85 -1.61 4.75
C PHE A 42 16.30 -0.40 5.51
N ALA A 43 16.43 -0.40 6.84
CA ALA A 43 16.04 0.70 7.73
C ALA A 43 16.71 2.02 7.32
N ASN A 44 18.02 2.03 7.07
CA ASN A 44 18.74 3.22 6.60
C ASN A 44 18.20 3.71 5.25
N THR A 45 17.85 2.79 4.35
CA THR A 45 17.28 3.15 3.04
C THR A 45 15.88 3.76 3.21
N VAL A 46 15.04 3.17 4.05
CA VAL A 46 13.71 3.69 4.36
C VAL A 46 13.80 5.06 5.03
N ASN A 47 14.72 5.25 5.97
CA ASN A 47 14.95 6.52 6.66
C ASN A 47 15.37 7.66 5.71
N SER A 48 15.97 7.32 4.56
CA SER A 48 16.30 8.29 3.51
C SER A 48 15.12 8.67 2.60
N CYS A 49 13.94 8.06 2.80
CA CYS A 49 12.75 8.26 1.96
C CYS A 49 11.73 9.19 2.64
N SER A 50 11.16 10.11 1.86
CA SER A 50 10.04 10.96 2.32
C SER A 50 8.67 10.35 2.07
N VAL A 51 8.59 9.30 1.25
CA VAL A 51 7.35 8.57 0.94
C VAL A 51 7.63 7.08 0.89
N LEU A 52 6.82 6.28 1.57
CA LEU A 52 6.78 4.82 1.45
C LEU A 52 5.44 4.41 0.83
N VAL A 53 5.48 3.54 -0.17
CA VAL A 53 4.31 3.07 -0.90
C VAL A 53 4.30 1.54 -0.88
N GLY A 54 3.15 0.92 -0.72
CA GLY A 54 2.98 -0.50 -1.00
C GLY A 54 1.59 -1.03 -0.73
N ALA A 55 1.31 -2.23 -1.21
CA ALA A 55 0.08 -2.95 -0.92
C ALA A 55 0.01 -3.36 0.56
N HIS A 56 -1.20 -3.46 1.10
CA HIS A 56 -1.42 -3.92 2.47
C HIS A 56 -0.63 -5.21 2.76
N GLY A 57 0.20 -5.18 3.81
CA GLY A 57 1.01 -6.32 4.24
C GLY A 57 2.32 -6.50 3.48
N ALA A 58 2.68 -5.66 2.50
CA ALA A 58 3.93 -5.75 1.73
C ALA A 58 5.23 -5.57 2.56
N GLY A 59 5.16 -5.44 3.89
CA GLY A 59 6.28 -5.01 4.72
C GLY A 59 6.17 -3.55 5.15
N LEU A 60 4.95 -3.01 5.12
CA LEU A 60 4.62 -1.62 5.45
C LEU A 60 4.98 -1.21 6.88
N THR A 61 5.17 -2.17 7.80
CA THR A 61 5.68 -1.91 9.16
C THR A 61 7.04 -1.20 9.17
N ASN A 62 7.79 -1.26 8.07
CA ASN A 62 9.01 -0.46 7.90
C ASN A 62 8.76 1.06 7.90
N GLU A 63 7.51 1.51 7.87
CA GLU A 63 7.14 2.92 8.13
C GLU A 63 7.75 3.45 9.45
N LEU A 64 8.02 2.57 10.43
CA LEU A 64 8.67 2.94 11.69
C LEU A 64 10.06 3.58 11.51
N PHE A 65 10.72 3.32 10.37
CA PHE A 65 12.03 3.87 10.05
C PHE A 65 11.94 5.17 9.25
N LEU A 66 10.75 5.57 8.81
CA LEU A 66 10.58 6.84 8.08
C LEU A 66 10.86 8.03 9.01
N PRO A 67 11.40 9.13 8.47
CA PRO A 67 11.55 10.35 9.23
C PRO A 67 10.18 10.99 9.52
N ALA A 68 10.09 11.76 10.61
CA ALA A 68 8.88 12.53 10.92
C ALA A 68 8.48 13.44 9.74
N GLY A 69 7.18 13.57 9.49
CA GLY A 69 6.64 14.32 8.35
C GLY A 69 6.66 13.55 7.01
N ALA A 70 7.24 12.34 6.96
CA ALA A 70 7.13 11.48 5.79
C ALA A 70 5.69 10.96 5.58
N VAL A 71 5.43 10.48 4.37
CA VAL A 71 4.11 9.99 3.96
C VAL A 71 4.13 8.47 3.77
N MET A 72 3.23 7.78 4.45
CA MET A 72 2.91 6.39 4.21
C MET A 72 1.70 6.28 3.27
N VAL A 73 1.88 5.69 2.09
CA VAL A 73 0.82 5.42 1.12
C VAL A 73 0.52 3.93 1.09
N GLN A 74 -0.68 3.57 1.52
CA GLN A 74 -1.15 2.19 1.49
C GLN A 74 -2.10 1.97 0.32
N VAL A 75 -1.78 1.02 -0.57
CA VAL A 75 -2.75 0.42 -1.48
C VAL A 75 -3.54 -0.62 -0.68
N GLU A 76 -4.81 -0.34 -0.42
CA GLU A 76 -5.72 -1.14 0.41
C GLU A 76 -6.59 -2.04 -0.49
N PRO A 77 -6.37 -3.37 -0.50
CA PRO A 77 -7.23 -4.32 -1.18
C PRO A 77 -8.63 -4.39 -0.55
N LEU A 78 -9.60 -4.98 -1.27
CA LEU A 78 -10.96 -5.16 -0.76
C LEU A 78 -10.98 -6.02 0.50
N GLY A 79 -11.90 -5.70 1.41
CA GLY A 79 -12.19 -6.51 2.60
C GLY A 79 -11.10 -6.46 3.66
N LEU A 80 -10.18 -5.48 3.62
CA LEU A 80 -9.09 -5.30 4.58
C LEU A 80 -9.13 -3.94 5.28
N GLU A 81 -10.25 -3.21 5.23
CA GLU A 81 -10.43 -1.85 5.74
C GLU A 81 -10.05 -1.75 7.22
N TRP A 82 -10.58 -2.66 8.05
CA TRP A 82 -10.27 -2.68 9.48
C TRP A 82 -8.79 -2.95 9.72
N ALA A 83 -8.19 -3.91 9.00
CA ALA A 83 -6.79 -4.26 9.16
C ALA A 83 -5.88 -3.10 8.70
N ALA A 84 -6.18 -2.45 7.58
CA ALA A 84 -5.43 -1.30 7.07
C ALA A 84 -5.45 -0.14 8.06
N ALA A 85 -6.62 0.22 8.59
CA ALA A 85 -6.76 1.25 9.60
C ALA A 85 -5.98 0.90 10.88
N ASN A 86 -6.12 -0.30 11.42
CA ASN A 86 -5.52 -0.64 12.72
C ASN A 86 -4.02 -0.94 12.63
N TYR A 87 -3.53 -1.44 11.50
CA TYR A 87 -2.11 -1.84 11.38
C TYR A 87 -1.20 -0.67 10.97
N TYR A 88 -1.69 0.27 10.16
CA TYR A 88 -0.85 1.34 9.60
C TYR A 88 -1.51 2.72 9.71
N GLY A 89 -2.81 2.82 9.41
CA GLY A 89 -3.52 4.10 9.42
C GLY A 89 -3.54 4.82 10.77
N ASN A 90 -3.93 4.12 11.83
CA ASN A 90 -4.00 4.66 13.19
C ASN A 90 -2.60 4.82 13.83
N PRO A 91 -1.63 3.89 13.62
CA PRO A 91 -0.27 4.08 14.11
C PRO A 91 0.49 5.24 13.46
N ALA A 92 0.36 5.47 12.16
CA ALA A 92 1.17 6.44 11.42
C ALA A 92 1.18 7.86 12.04
N PRO A 93 0.04 8.49 12.42
CA PRO A 93 0.05 9.78 13.11
C PRO A 93 0.80 9.79 14.44
N THR A 94 0.78 8.69 15.20
CA THR A 94 1.53 8.57 16.46
C THR A 94 3.05 8.53 16.24
N MET A 95 3.47 8.14 15.04
CA MET A 95 4.87 8.18 14.58
C MET A 95 5.20 9.50 13.86
N HIS A 96 4.32 10.51 13.92
CA HIS A 96 4.45 11.78 13.20
C HIS A 96 4.50 11.62 11.68
N LEU A 97 3.89 10.56 11.15
CA LEU A 97 3.77 10.32 9.71
C LEU A 97 2.41 10.79 9.20
N HIS A 98 2.38 11.20 7.94
CA HIS A 98 1.13 11.34 7.22
C HIS A 98 0.71 9.99 6.64
N TYR A 99 -0.55 9.61 6.80
CA TYR A 99 -1.10 8.40 6.20
C TYR A 99 -2.03 8.74 5.05
N LEU A 100 -1.79 8.15 3.88
CA LEU A 100 -2.66 8.20 2.72
C LEU A 100 -3.13 6.81 2.34
N ARG A 101 -4.44 6.64 2.32
CA ARG A 101 -5.08 5.41 1.87
C ARG A 101 -5.48 5.52 0.40
N TYR A 102 -5.01 4.59 -0.41
CA TYR A 102 -5.56 4.29 -1.73
C TYR A 102 -6.40 3.03 -1.65
N LYS A 103 -7.71 3.19 -1.38
CA LYS A 103 -8.65 2.07 -1.39
C LYS A 103 -9.01 1.73 -2.83
N ILE A 104 -8.80 0.47 -3.20
CA ILE A 104 -9.10 0.01 -4.55
C ILE A 104 -10.60 -0.09 -4.78
N GLU A 105 -11.02 0.11 -6.02
CA GLU A 105 -12.34 -0.25 -6.50
C GLU A 105 -12.36 -1.73 -6.90
N PRO A 106 -13.54 -2.38 -6.92
CA PRO A 106 -13.65 -3.77 -7.32
C PRO A 106 -12.99 -4.08 -8.67
N GLU A 107 -13.10 -3.18 -9.64
CA GLU A 107 -12.55 -3.33 -10.99
C GLU A 107 -11.01 -3.37 -11.02
N GLU A 108 -10.34 -2.98 -9.93
CA GLU A 108 -8.88 -3.09 -9.77
C GLU A 108 -8.46 -4.41 -9.09
N SER A 109 -9.40 -5.22 -8.63
CA SER A 109 -9.15 -6.47 -7.91
C SER A 109 -9.27 -7.68 -8.83
N SER A 110 -8.29 -8.59 -8.79
CA SER A 110 -8.38 -9.88 -9.50
C SER A 110 -9.57 -10.74 -9.06
N LEU A 111 -10.17 -10.46 -7.89
CA LEU A 111 -11.36 -11.15 -7.42
C LEU A 111 -12.57 -10.97 -8.36
N VAL A 112 -12.64 -9.85 -9.09
CA VAL A 112 -13.71 -9.64 -10.08
C VAL A 112 -13.59 -10.63 -11.23
N GLU A 113 -12.37 -10.92 -11.69
CA GLU A 113 -12.13 -11.91 -12.73
C GLU A 113 -12.42 -13.34 -12.24
N LEU A 114 -12.08 -13.64 -10.99
CA LEU A 114 -12.25 -14.97 -10.39
C LEU A 114 -13.69 -15.31 -10.03
N TYR A 115 -14.45 -14.35 -9.50
CA TYR A 115 -15.78 -14.60 -8.91
C TYR A 115 -16.91 -13.81 -9.57
N GLY A 116 -16.59 -12.78 -10.35
CA GLY A 116 -17.57 -11.85 -10.90
C GLY A 116 -17.93 -10.71 -9.94
N ARG A 117 -18.23 -9.54 -10.51
CA ARG A 117 -18.44 -8.27 -9.80
C ARG A 117 -19.51 -8.28 -8.70
N HIS A 118 -20.50 -9.17 -8.82
CA HIS A 118 -21.66 -9.25 -7.92
C HIS A 118 -21.54 -10.36 -6.87
N HIS A 119 -20.44 -11.12 -6.87
CA HIS A 119 -20.22 -12.16 -5.88
C HIS A 119 -20.03 -11.57 -4.48
N SER A 120 -20.47 -12.29 -3.44
CA SER A 120 -20.47 -11.81 -2.05
C SER A 120 -19.07 -11.46 -1.53
N VAL A 121 -18.03 -12.11 -2.05
CA VAL A 121 -16.63 -11.74 -1.74
C VAL A 121 -16.30 -10.27 -2.06
N ILE A 122 -17.03 -9.65 -2.98
CA ILE A 122 -16.88 -8.24 -3.36
C ILE A 122 -17.97 -7.37 -2.73
N THR A 123 -19.22 -7.85 -2.74
CA THR A 123 -20.39 -7.04 -2.37
C THR A 123 -20.78 -7.13 -0.90
N ASP A 124 -20.36 -8.19 -0.20
CA ASP A 124 -20.67 -8.45 1.20
C ASP A 124 -19.46 -9.07 1.94
N PRO A 125 -18.41 -8.28 2.22
CA PRO A 125 -17.24 -8.77 2.95
C PRO A 125 -17.56 -9.34 4.33
N GLU A 126 -18.58 -8.82 5.02
CA GLU A 126 -19.01 -9.31 6.34
C GLU A 126 -19.41 -10.79 6.29
N SER A 127 -20.07 -11.24 5.21
CA SER A 127 -20.38 -12.66 5.01
C SER A 127 -19.13 -13.54 4.88
N VAL A 128 -18.02 -13.00 4.38
CA VAL A 128 -16.72 -13.69 4.31
C VAL A 128 -16.10 -13.75 5.70
N TYR A 129 -16.15 -12.64 6.44
CA TYR A 129 -15.68 -12.58 7.83
C TYR A 129 -16.45 -13.54 8.75
N ALA A 130 -17.76 -13.69 8.56
CA ALA A 130 -18.60 -14.63 9.31
C ALA A 130 -18.19 -16.10 9.13
N LYS A 131 -17.54 -16.45 8.01
CA LYS A 131 -16.98 -17.79 7.75
C LYS A 131 -15.63 -18.01 8.45
N GLY A 132 -15.09 -16.99 9.10
CA GLY A 132 -13.88 -17.05 9.90
C GLY A 132 -12.59 -16.72 9.13
N TYR A 133 -11.50 -16.57 9.89
CA TYR A 133 -10.23 -16.04 9.37
C TYR A 133 -9.62 -16.84 8.22
N ARG A 134 -9.82 -18.17 8.17
CA ARG A 134 -9.31 -18.99 7.06
C ARG A 134 -9.87 -18.54 5.72
N GLU A 135 -11.16 -18.22 5.67
CA GLU A 135 -11.83 -17.74 4.46
C GLU A 135 -11.35 -16.33 4.10
N VAL A 136 -11.28 -15.42 5.08
CA VAL A 136 -10.74 -14.07 4.92
C VAL A 136 -9.32 -14.11 4.33
N LYS A 137 -8.47 -14.99 4.87
CA LYS A 137 -7.10 -15.18 4.37
C LYS A 137 -7.11 -15.66 2.92
N ALA A 138 -7.86 -16.71 2.63
CA ALA A 138 -7.91 -17.29 1.29
C ALA A 138 -8.38 -16.25 0.25
N MET A 139 -9.42 -15.48 0.56
CA MET A 139 -10.01 -14.53 -0.38
C MET A 139 -9.20 -13.24 -0.48
N TYR A 140 -8.98 -12.55 0.63
CA TYR A 140 -8.45 -11.18 0.62
C TYR A 140 -6.93 -11.09 0.76
N LEU A 141 -6.26 -12.10 1.35
CA LEU A 141 -4.81 -12.07 1.58
C LEU A 141 -4.00 -12.88 0.54
N ASP A 142 -4.59 -13.96 0.03
CA ASP A 142 -3.91 -14.93 -0.84
C ASP A 142 -4.27 -14.76 -2.33
N GLN A 143 -5.56 -14.63 -2.68
CA GLN A 143 -6.05 -14.67 -4.07
C GLN A 143 -6.28 -13.31 -4.73
N GLN A 144 -6.20 -12.23 -3.97
CA GLN A 144 -6.46 -10.87 -4.45
C GLN A 144 -5.15 -10.19 -4.84
N ASP A 145 -4.85 -10.17 -6.13
CA ASP A 145 -3.87 -9.26 -6.73
C ASP A 145 -4.58 -7.99 -7.21
N VAL A 146 -3.80 -6.92 -7.43
CA VAL A 146 -4.33 -5.58 -7.69
C VAL A 146 -3.75 -5.02 -8.98
N ARG A 147 -4.61 -4.60 -9.90
CA ARG A 147 -4.25 -3.74 -11.04
C ARG A 147 -4.70 -2.31 -10.75
N VAL A 148 -3.77 -1.46 -10.33
CA VAL A 148 -4.05 -0.10 -9.87
C VAL A 148 -4.49 0.80 -11.02
N ASN A 149 -5.57 1.54 -10.83
CA ASN A 149 -6.00 2.63 -11.70
C ASN A 149 -5.03 3.81 -11.56
N ILE A 150 -4.14 3.97 -12.54
CA ILE A 150 -3.07 4.98 -12.52
C ILE A 150 -3.61 6.42 -12.43
N VAL A 151 -4.76 6.71 -13.03
CA VAL A 151 -5.38 8.05 -12.99
C VAL A 151 -5.84 8.41 -11.58
N ARG A 152 -6.47 7.45 -10.88
CA ARG A 152 -6.88 7.64 -9.48
C ARG A 152 -5.67 7.64 -8.56
N PHE A 153 -4.72 6.73 -8.76
CA PHE A 153 -3.51 6.65 -7.93
C PHE A 153 -2.63 7.91 -8.04
N ARG A 154 -2.55 8.51 -9.23
CA ARG A 154 -1.85 9.80 -9.46
C ARG A 154 -2.36 10.91 -8.52
N LYS A 155 -3.66 10.95 -8.23
CA LYS A 155 -4.24 11.93 -7.28
C LYS A 155 -3.69 11.74 -5.86
N THR A 156 -3.55 10.49 -5.43
CA THR A 156 -2.96 10.14 -4.13
C THR A 156 -1.50 10.56 -4.07
N MET A 157 -0.73 10.30 -5.13
CA MET A 157 0.69 10.68 -5.17
C MET A 157 0.90 12.19 -5.25
N LEU A 158 0.00 12.95 -5.89
CA LEU A 158 0.01 14.41 -5.84
C LEU A 158 -0.25 14.93 -4.41
N GLN A 159 -1.15 14.30 -3.67
CA GLN A 159 -1.37 14.61 -2.26
C GLN A 159 -0.12 14.31 -1.42
N ALA A 160 0.52 13.15 -1.64
CA ALA A 160 1.78 12.80 -0.99
C ALA A 160 2.86 13.87 -1.26
N LEU A 161 2.98 14.32 -2.52
CA LEU A 161 3.93 15.35 -2.91
C LEU A 161 3.68 16.69 -2.19
N LYS A 162 2.41 17.07 -2.02
CA LYS A 162 2.04 18.28 -1.28
C LYS A 162 2.43 18.19 0.20
N LEU A 163 2.20 17.04 0.83
CA LEU A 163 2.51 16.81 2.24
C LEU A 163 4.03 16.89 2.49
N VAL A 164 4.85 16.21 1.68
CA VAL A 164 6.30 16.25 1.85
C VAL A 164 6.91 17.63 1.57
N LYS A 165 6.32 18.43 0.68
CA LYS A 165 6.79 19.81 0.41
C LYS A 165 6.48 20.78 1.55
N ASN A 166 5.43 20.50 2.31
CA ASN A 166 5.00 21.33 3.43
C ASN A 166 5.58 20.85 4.77
N ALA A 167 6.25 19.70 4.78
CA ALA A 167 6.96 19.23 5.97
C ALA A 167 8.09 20.22 6.29
N PRO A 168 8.16 20.75 7.52
CA PRO A 168 9.27 21.60 7.91
C PRO A 168 10.59 20.85 7.72
N LEU A 169 11.59 21.52 7.17
CA LEU A 169 12.95 20.97 7.06
C LEU A 169 13.51 20.78 8.49
N THR A 170 13.23 19.64 9.11
CA THR A 170 13.98 19.23 10.29
C THR A 170 15.34 18.74 9.81
N ARG A 171 16.33 19.62 9.94
CA ARG A 171 17.76 19.30 9.87
C ARG A 171 18.18 18.55 11.12
#